data_AF-A0A7X5DFU1-F1
#
_entry.id   AF-A0A7X5DFU1-F1
#
_cell.length_a   1.000
_cell.length_b   1.000
_cell.length_c   1.000
_cell.angle_alpha   90.00
_cell.angle_beta   90.00
_cell.angle_gamma   90.00
#
_symmetry.space_group_name_H-M   'P 1'
#
loop_
_entity.id
_entity.type
_entity.pdbx_description
1 polymer ?
#
loop_
_entity_poly.entity_id
_entity_poly.type
_entity_poly.pdbx_seq_one_letter_code
_entity_poly.pdbx_strand_id
1 'polypeptide(L)'
;MEIHERRRRWLTPDALGFAAHWAWIWCVFWSNRFYDEGAALESLVLSPVSMLEPLWVLSLFSNVVAIAALLLVARVRNPLSELRSLPVEGAALTALGTLCASLVPDLVRPEAASTVYLMGAVLTGVGSATVVVLWGERLTECGPRYLARCFVAAIFLGAAAYGLLAVLPPMASQVAVAALPVVSMGI
;
A
#
# COMPACT_ATOMS: atom_id res chain seq x y z
N MET A 1 5.36 36.05 13.99
CA MET A 1 5.88 34.67 14.08
C MET A 1 5.02 33.65 13.30
N GLU A 2 3.77 33.98 12.91
CA GLU A 2 2.79 33.02 12.33
C GLU A 2 2.99 32.59 10.87
N ILE A 3 3.69 33.36 10.02
CA ILE A 3 3.76 33.05 8.58
C ILE A 3 4.76 31.91 8.29
N HIS A 4 5.82 31.80 9.08
CA HIS A 4 6.83 30.74 8.94
C HIS A 4 6.34 29.38 9.46
N GLU A 5 5.55 29.34 10.54
CA GLU A 5 4.91 28.09 11.00
C GLU A 5 3.83 27.59 10.03
N ARG A 6 3.10 28.52 9.39
CA ARG A 6 2.11 28.19 8.36
C ARG A 6 2.77 27.67 7.07
N ARG A 7 4.03 28.05 6.78
CA ARG A 7 4.87 27.52 5.70
C ARG A 7 5.61 26.21 6.02
N ARG A 8 5.94 25.96 7.29
CA ARG A 8 6.54 24.68 7.74
C ARG A 8 5.63 23.46 7.59
N ARG A 9 4.33 23.66 7.37
CA ARG A 9 3.34 22.59 7.14
C ARG A 9 3.22 22.09 5.69
N TRP A 10 4.03 22.62 4.76
CA TRP A 10 3.83 22.34 3.33
C TRP A 10 4.40 20.97 2.94
N LEU A 11 5.33 20.45 3.75
CA LEU A 11 5.80 19.07 3.78
C LEU A 11 5.77 18.61 5.24
N THR A 12 4.58 18.39 5.79
CA THR A 12 4.50 17.67 7.07
C THR A 12 4.95 16.23 6.86
N PRO A 13 5.50 15.55 7.89
CA PRO A 13 5.74 14.11 7.85
C PRO A 13 4.49 13.35 7.37
N ASP A 14 3.29 13.84 7.71
CA ASP A 14 2.02 13.32 7.23
C ASP A 14 1.92 13.34 5.70
N ALA A 15 2.29 14.45 5.04
CA ALA A 15 2.21 14.57 3.58
C ALA A 15 3.20 13.63 2.88
N LEU A 16 4.40 13.43 3.43
CA LEU A 16 5.39 12.51 2.89
C LEU A 16 5.01 11.05 3.10
N GLY A 17 4.55 10.69 4.30
CA GLY A 17 4.08 9.34 4.59
C GLY A 17 2.87 8.98 3.74
N PHE A 18 1.90 9.90 3.64
CA PHE A 18 0.71 9.67 2.82
C PHE A 18 1.04 9.65 1.32
N ALA A 19 2.01 10.45 0.87
CA ALA A 19 2.55 10.36 -0.48
C ALA A 19 3.18 8.99 -0.78
N ALA A 20 3.94 8.42 0.18
CA ALA A 20 4.52 7.09 0.03
C ALA A 20 3.44 6.02 -0.13
N HIS A 21 2.34 6.12 0.64
CA HIS A 21 1.19 5.23 0.45
C HIS A 21 0.54 5.37 -0.93
N TRP A 22 0.31 6.60 -1.42
CA TRP A 22 -0.25 6.81 -2.76
C TRP A 22 0.67 6.36 -3.88
N ALA A 23 1.98 6.62 -3.76
CA ALA A 23 2.98 6.13 -4.70
C ALA A 23 2.96 4.60 -4.76
N TRP A 24 2.83 3.93 -3.61
CA TRP A 24 2.70 2.49 -3.53
C TRP A 24 1.45 1.99 -4.26
N ILE A 25 0.28 2.61 -4.03
CA ILE A 25 -0.97 2.27 -4.73
C ILE A 25 -0.79 2.39 -6.25
N TRP A 26 -0.21 3.50 -6.74
CA TRP A 26 0.04 3.68 -8.17
C TRP A 26 0.97 2.63 -8.77
N CYS A 27 2.01 2.24 -8.04
CA CYS A 27 2.93 1.21 -8.51
C CYS A 27 2.27 -0.17 -8.55
N VAL A 28 1.54 -0.55 -7.50
CA VAL A 28 1.01 -1.92 -7.38
C VAL A 28 -0.29 -2.12 -8.15
N PHE A 29 -1.14 -1.11 -8.26
CA PHE A 29 -2.48 -1.28 -8.81
C PHE A 29 -2.70 -0.58 -10.16
N TRP A 30 -1.85 0.37 -10.54
CA TRP A 30 -2.07 1.14 -11.78
C TRP A 30 -0.89 1.06 -12.74
N SER A 31 0.00 0.09 -12.55
CA SER A 31 1.18 -0.08 -13.39
C SER A 31 1.54 -1.56 -13.54
N ASN A 32 1.67 -2.02 -14.78
CA ASN A 32 2.22 -3.33 -15.13
C ASN A 32 3.76 -3.37 -15.10
N ARG A 33 4.40 -2.28 -14.63
CA ARG A 33 5.86 -2.13 -14.69
C ARG A 33 6.59 -2.87 -13.57
N PHE A 34 5.89 -3.14 -12.47
CA PHE A 34 6.50 -3.63 -11.23
C PHE A 34 6.30 -5.15 -11.06
N TYR A 35 5.40 -5.76 -11.81
CA TYR A 35 5.21 -7.20 -11.92
C TYR A 35 4.47 -7.50 -13.23
N ASP A 36 4.73 -8.67 -13.83
CA ASP A 36 3.96 -9.11 -15.00
C ASP A 36 2.58 -9.61 -14.55
N GLU A 37 1.54 -8.88 -14.93
CA GLU A 37 0.16 -9.16 -14.55
C GLU A 37 -0.24 -10.59 -14.90
N GLY A 38 -0.57 -11.39 -13.87
CA GLY A 38 -1.08 -12.75 -14.07
C GLY A 38 -0.07 -13.78 -14.60
N ALA A 39 1.19 -13.43 -14.85
CA ALA A 39 2.19 -14.38 -15.36
C ALA A 39 2.39 -15.59 -14.43
N ALA A 40 2.40 -15.36 -13.12
CA ALA A 40 2.51 -16.42 -12.12
C ALA A 40 1.28 -17.37 -12.10
N LEU A 41 0.17 -16.98 -12.74
CA LEU A 41 -1.08 -17.72 -12.77
C LEU A 41 -1.32 -18.43 -14.10
N GLU A 42 -0.43 -18.30 -15.11
CA GLU A 42 -0.57 -18.99 -16.41
C GLU A 42 -0.65 -20.52 -16.27
N SER A 43 -0.03 -21.07 -15.22
CA SER A 43 -0.09 -22.49 -14.88
C SER A 43 -1.44 -22.95 -14.30
N LEU A 44 -2.25 -22.01 -13.80
CA LEU A 44 -3.58 -22.27 -13.28
C LEU A 44 -4.58 -22.06 -14.42
N VAL A 45 -5.22 -23.14 -14.88
CA VAL A 45 -6.34 -23.07 -15.84
C VAL A 45 -7.55 -22.45 -15.12
N LEU A 46 -7.52 -21.13 -14.94
CA LEU A 46 -8.62 -20.35 -14.40
C LEU A 46 -9.58 -20.01 -15.56
N SER A 47 -10.87 -20.34 -15.40
CA SER A 47 -11.89 -19.87 -16.34
C SER A 47 -11.79 -18.35 -16.51
N PRO A 48 -12.06 -17.80 -17.72
CA PRO A 48 -11.89 -16.37 -18.04
C PRO A 48 -12.97 -15.49 -17.40
N VAL A 49 -13.25 -15.67 -16.11
CA VAL A 49 -14.35 -15.04 -15.36
C VAL A 49 -13.99 -13.61 -14.93
N SER A 50 -12.73 -13.18 -15.03
CA SER A 50 -12.37 -11.78 -14.75
C SER A 50 -11.53 -11.18 -15.87
N MET A 51 -12.08 -10.14 -16.52
CA MET A 51 -11.28 -9.15 -17.26
C MET A 51 -10.41 -8.28 -16.33
N LEU A 52 -10.49 -8.50 -15.01
CA LEU A 52 -9.77 -7.79 -13.97
C LEU A 52 -8.59 -8.63 -13.50
N GLU A 53 -7.48 -7.94 -13.23
CA GLU A 53 -6.22 -8.50 -12.77
C GLU A 53 -6.42 -9.25 -11.41
N PRO A 54 -5.95 -10.51 -11.28
CA PRO A 54 -6.24 -11.34 -10.09
C PRO A 54 -5.69 -10.80 -8.76
N LEU A 55 -4.53 -10.14 -8.74
CA LEU A 55 -3.98 -9.49 -7.55
C LEU A 55 -4.92 -8.39 -7.09
N TRP A 56 -5.39 -7.54 -8.00
CA TRP A 56 -6.38 -6.50 -7.74
C TRP A 56 -7.60 -7.04 -7.01
N VAL A 57 -8.23 -8.07 -7.58
CA VAL A 57 -9.50 -8.60 -7.05
C VAL A 57 -9.29 -9.21 -5.67
N LEU A 58 -8.26 -10.05 -5.52
CA LEU A 58 -8.01 -10.75 -4.27
C LEU A 58 -7.48 -9.82 -3.17
N SER A 59 -6.61 -8.88 -3.52
CA SER A 59 -6.13 -7.84 -2.62
C SER A 59 -7.26 -6.91 -2.19
N LEU A 60 -8.12 -6.47 -3.11
CA LEU A 60 -9.26 -5.62 -2.76
C LEU A 60 -10.25 -6.35 -1.85
N PHE A 61 -10.56 -7.62 -2.15
CA PHE A 61 -11.45 -8.43 -1.32
C PHE A 61 -10.89 -8.60 0.10
N SER A 62 -9.63 -9.03 0.22
CA SER A 62 -8.97 -9.17 1.51
C SER A 62 -8.84 -7.84 2.27
N ASN A 63 -8.63 -6.74 1.55
CA ASN A 63 -8.64 -5.39 2.12
C ASN A 63 -10.00 -5.04 2.75
N VAL A 64 -11.11 -5.24 2.03
CA VAL A 64 -12.47 -4.97 2.56
C VAL A 64 -12.77 -5.83 3.79
N VAL A 65 -12.42 -7.11 3.76
CA VAL A 65 -12.59 -8.02 4.91
C VAL A 65 -11.76 -7.55 6.10
N ALA A 66 -10.51 -7.15 5.88
CA ALA A 66 -9.64 -6.63 6.92
C ALA A 66 -10.14 -5.30 7.50
N ILE A 67 -10.63 -4.37 6.67
CA ILE A 67 -11.28 -3.13 7.15
C ILE A 67 -12.47 -3.47 8.04
N ALA A 68 -13.35 -4.40 7.62
CA ALA A 68 -14.49 -4.80 8.43
C ALA A 68 -14.04 -5.38 9.79
N ALA A 69 -13.01 -6.22 9.81
CA ALA A 69 -12.43 -6.76 11.05
C ALA A 69 -11.85 -5.64 11.95
N LEU A 70 -11.08 -4.71 11.38
CA LEU A 70 -10.51 -3.58 12.10
C LEU A 70 -11.61 -2.67 12.67
N LEU A 71 -12.70 -2.44 11.94
CA LEU A 71 -13.86 -1.68 12.43
C LEU A 71 -14.55 -2.37 13.61
N LEU A 72 -14.62 -3.71 13.62
CA LEU A 72 -15.12 -4.46 14.77
C LEU A 72 -14.19 -4.30 15.98
N VAL A 73 -12.87 -4.33 15.79
CA VAL A 73 -11.90 -4.06 16.85
C VAL A 73 -12.02 -2.61 17.35
N ALA A 74 -12.24 -1.66 16.45
CA ALA A 74 -12.44 -0.24 16.77
C ALA A 74 -13.67 0.01 17.66
N ARG A 75 -14.64 -0.91 17.72
CA ARG A 75 -15.76 -0.84 18.68
C ARG A 75 -15.29 -0.97 20.13
N VAL A 76 -14.16 -1.63 20.37
CA VAL A 76 -13.64 -1.94 21.71
C VAL A 76 -12.36 -1.15 22.01
N ARG A 77 -11.56 -0.85 21.00
CA ARG A 77 -10.29 -0.11 21.10
C ARG A 77 -10.26 1.02 20.07
N ASN A 78 -10.51 2.25 20.50
CA ASN A 78 -10.52 3.44 19.66
C ASN A 78 -9.75 4.56 20.36
N PRO A 79 -8.74 5.18 19.72
CA PRO A 79 -8.30 4.95 18.33
C PRO A 79 -7.41 3.70 18.19
N LEU A 80 -7.49 3.05 17.02
CA LEU A 80 -6.69 1.87 16.71
C LEU A 80 -5.19 2.20 16.67
N SER A 81 -4.83 3.45 16.39
CA SER A 81 -3.46 3.97 16.47
C SER A 81 -2.81 3.85 17.86
N GLU A 82 -3.55 3.64 18.94
CA GLU A 82 -2.97 3.35 20.27
C GLU A 82 -2.28 1.97 20.32
N LEU A 83 -2.65 1.04 19.43
CA LEU A 83 -2.02 -0.27 19.30
C LEU A 83 -0.67 -0.11 18.60
N ARG A 84 0.41 0.02 19.40
CA ARG A 84 1.77 0.28 18.88
C ARG A 84 2.27 -0.73 17.84
N SER A 85 1.79 -1.96 17.87
CA SER A 85 2.19 -2.98 16.90
C SER A 85 1.46 -2.84 15.56
N LEU A 86 0.27 -2.25 15.54
CA LEU A 86 -0.63 -2.26 14.39
C LEU A 86 -0.05 -1.51 13.17
N PRO A 87 0.59 -0.33 13.30
CA PRO A 87 1.28 0.30 12.16
C PRO A 87 2.42 -0.55 11.60
N VAL A 88 3.18 -1.23 12.47
CA VAL A 88 4.31 -2.08 12.09
C VAL A 88 3.81 -3.32 11.37
N GLU A 89 2.80 -3.99 11.91
CA GLU A 89 2.17 -5.17 11.31
C GLU A 89 1.55 -4.83 9.95
N GLY A 90 0.79 -3.73 9.86
CA GLY A 90 0.20 -3.26 8.61
C GLY A 90 1.26 -3.01 7.53
N ALA A 91 2.29 -2.23 7.85
CA ALA A 91 3.38 -1.93 6.93
C ALA A 91 4.16 -3.18 6.51
N ALA A 92 4.49 -4.06 7.46
CA ALA A 92 5.22 -5.30 7.18
C ALA A 92 4.41 -6.25 6.29
N LEU A 93 3.11 -6.42 6.57
CA LEU A 93 2.22 -7.24 5.75
C LEU A 93 2.10 -6.68 4.33
N THR A 94 1.94 -5.37 4.16
CA THR A 94 1.90 -4.75 2.83
C THR A 94 3.22 -4.92 2.09
N ALA A 95 4.36 -4.69 2.77
CA ALA A 95 5.69 -4.81 2.17
C ALA A 95 5.98 -6.25 1.73
N LEU A 96 5.76 -7.22 2.62
CA LEU A 96 5.95 -8.64 2.32
C LEU A 96 4.98 -9.11 1.24
N GLY A 97 3.72 -8.69 1.30
CA GLY A 97 2.73 -8.97 0.27
C GLY A 97 3.16 -8.44 -1.10
N THR A 98 3.68 -7.22 -1.14
CA THR A 98 4.17 -6.58 -2.38
C THR A 98 5.35 -7.35 -2.97
N LEU A 99 6.30 -7.79 -2.13
CA LEU A 99 7.42 -8.62 -2.59
C LEU A 99 6.94 -9.99 -3.11
N CYS A 100 6.01 -10.63 -2.40
CA CYS A 100 5.43 -11.90 -2.81
C CYS A 100 4.61 -11.80 -4.09
N ALA A 101 4.05 -10.63 -4.40
CA ALA A 101 3.35 -10.38 -5.65
C ALA A 101 4.29 -10.07 -6.82
N SER A 102 5.48 -9.50 -6.56
CA SER A 102 6.32 -8.92 -7.62
C SER A 102 7.65 -9.64 -7.85
N LEU A 103 8.45 -9.84 -6.80
CA LEU A 103 9.83 -10.32 -6.91
C LEU A 103 9.95 -11.81 -6.60
N VAL A 104 9.26 -12.27 -5.54
CA VAL A 104 9.43 -13.65 -5.05
C VAL A 104 8.93 -14.72 -6.03
N PRO A 105 7.85 -14.52 -6.84
CA PRO A 105 7.43 -15.51 -7.83
C PRO A 105 8.54 -15.91 -8.81
N ASP A 106 9.42 -14.98 -9.18
CA ASP A 106 10.55 -15.21 -10.08
C ASP A 106 11.74 -15.91 -9.40
N LEU A 107 11.77 -15.93 -8.07
CA LEU A 107 12.85 -16.52 -7.26
C LEU A 107 12.53 -17.94 -6.79
N VAL A 108 11.27 -18.37 -6.89
CA VAL A 108 10.81 -19.68 -6.42
C VAL A 108 10.67 -20.67 -7.58
N ARG A 109 10.41 -21.94 -7.24
CA ARG A 109 10.09 -22.95 -8.25
C ARG A 109 8.78 -22.57 -8.97
N PRO A 110 8.65 -22.83 -10.29
CA PRO A 110 7.43 -22.49 -11.04
C PRO A 110 6.14 -23.03 -10.43
N GLU A 111 6.20 -24.22 -9.81
CA GLU A 111 5.07 -24.86 -9.12
C GLU A 111 4.56 -24.06 -7.91
N ALA A 112 5.43 -23.29 -7.26
CA ALA A 112 5.10 -22.49 -6.09
C ALA A 112 4.76 -21.03 -6.43
N ALA A 113 5.09 -20.55 -7.63
CA ALA A 113 4.95 -19.15 -8.03
C ALA A 113 3.51 -18.64 -7.90
N SER A 114 2.54 -19.44 -8.34
CA SER A 114 1.11 -19.10 -8.23
C SER A 114 0.64 -18.98 -6.78
N THR A 115 1.09 -19.88 -5.91
CA THR A 115 0.73 -19.85 -4.48
C THR A 115 1.34 -18.63 -3.79
N VAL A 116 2.62 -18.34 -4.08
CA VAL A 116 3.32 -17.16 -3.57
C VAL A 116 2.64 -15.87 -4.02
N TYR A 117 2.23 -15.79 -5.29
CA TYR A 117 1.50 -14.66 -5.84
C TYR A 117 0.16 -14.42 -5.13
N LEU A 118 -0.64 -15.49 -4.95
CA LEU A 118 -1.94 -15.41 -4.26
C LEU A 118 -1.78 -15.03 -2.79
N MET A 119 -0.78 -15.59 -2.11
CA MET A 119 -0.41 -15.15 -0.76
C MET A 119 -0.02 -13.68 -0.73
N GLY A 120 0.78 -13.23 -1.71
CA GLY A 120 1.16 -11.84 -1.89
C GLY A 120 -0.05 -10.91 -2.01
N ALA A 121 -1.04 -11.30 -2.80
CA ALA A 121 -2.31 -10.58 -2.94
C ALA A 121 -3.04 -10.40 -1.60
N VAL A 122 -3.19 -11.49 -0.85
CA VAL A 122 -3.90 -11.48 0.45
C VAL A 122 -3.15 -10.64 1.48
N LEU A 123 -1.83 -10.83 1.61
CA LEU A 123 -1.00 -10.07 2.55
C LEU A 123 -1.02 -8.57 2.21
N THR A 124 -0.95 -8.25 0.93
CA THR A 124 -1.05 -6.88 0.42
C THR A 124 -2.38 -6.23 0.82
N GLY A 125 -3.50 -6.93 0.59
CA GLY A 125 -4.82 -6.43 0.94
C GLY A 125 -5.01 -6.24 2.44
N VAL A 126 -4.64 -7.24 3.26
CA VAL A 126 -4.74 -7.17 4.71
C VAL A 126 -3.86 -6.05 5.30
N GLY A 127 -2.60 -5.96 4.90
CA GLY A 127 -1.70 -4.92 5.39
C GLY A 127 -2.15 -3.51 4.97
N SER A 128 -2.56 -3.36 3.71
CA SER A 128 -2.98 -2.05 3.19
C SER A 128 -4.29 -1.57 3.82
N ALA A 129 -5.18 -2.47 4.24
CA ALA A 129 -6.36 -2.10 5.01
C ALA A 129 -6.00 -1.41 6.32
N THR A 130 -5.01 -1.95 7.04
CA THR A 130 -4.48 -1.34 8.27
C THR A 130 -3.90 0.04 7.99
N VAL A 131 -3.10 0.19 6.93
CA VAL A 131 -2.54 1.47 6.51
C VAL A 131 -3.63 2.50 6.21
N VAL A 132 -4.67 2.11 5.47
CA VAL A 132 -5.81 2.97 5.12
C VAL A 132 -6.58 3.42 6.37
N VAL A 133 -6.87 2.50 7.29
CA VAL A 133 -7.62 2.81 8.51
C VAL A 133 -6.83 3.78 9.40
N LEU A 134 -5.52 3.54 9.60
CA LEU A 134 -4.67 4.40 10.41
C LEU A 134 -4.50 5.80 9.81
N TRP A 135 -4.33 5.91 8.49
CA TRP A 135 -4.36 7.21 7.81
C TRP A 135 -5.72 7.89 7.92
N GLY A 136 -6.80 7.11 7.86
CA GLY A 136 -8.17 7.58 8.09
C GLY A 136 -8.32 8.25 9.45
N GLU A 137 -7.92 7.57 10.53
CA GLU A 137 -7.91 8.14 11.88
C GLU A 137 -7.09 9.43 11.93
N ARG A 138 -5.85 9.38 11.45
CA ARG A 138 -4.91 10.51 11.51
C ARG A 138 -5.42 11.76 10.78
N LEU A 139 -5.98 11.58 9.59
CA LEU A 139 -6.47 12.70 8.77
C LEU A 139 -7.77 13.29 9.33
N THR A 140 -8.61 12.49 9.98
CA THR A 140 -9.85 12.99 10.60
C THR A 140 -9.59 13.90 11.80
N GLU A 141 -8.50 13.68 12.56
CA GLU A 141 -8.11 14.55 13.69
C GLU A 141 -7.74 15.97 13.28
N CYS A 142 -7.26 16.16 12.04
CA CYS A 142 -6.65 17.42 11.61
C CYS A 142 -7.65 18.43 10.99
N GLY A 143 -8.90 18.02 10.79
CA GLY A 143 -9.97 18.83 10.20
C GLY A 143 -9.91 18.96 8.67
N PRO A 144 -11.04 19.34 8.03
CA PRO A 144 -11.24 19.18 6.58
C PRO A 144 -10.29 20.02 5.71
N ARG A 145 -9.92 21.22 6.16
CA ARG A 145 -9.00 22.11 5.41
C ARG A 145 -7.57 21.58 5.40
N TYR A 146 -7.12 20.94 6.48
CA TYR A 146 -5.79 20.32 6.51
C TYR A 146 -5.78 19.04 5.69
N LEU A 147 -6.81 18.20 5.84
CA LEU A 147 -6.99 16.98 5.07
C LEU A 147 -6.89 17.25 3.56
N ALA A 148 -7.64 18.23 3.05
CA ALA A 148 -7.60 18.58 1.63
C ALA A 148 -6.19 19.00 1.16
N ARG A 149 -5.47 19.79 1.97
CA ARG A 149 -4.11 20.22 1.64
C ARG A 149 -3.11 19.07 1.67
N CYS A 150 -3.19 18.22 2.71
CA CYS A 150 -2.34 17.05 2.86
C CYS A 150 -2.56 16.08 1.70
N PHE A 151 -3.82 15.81 1.34
CA PHE A 151 -4.19 14.96 0.23
C PHE A 151 -3.64 15.49 -1.10
N VAL A 152 -3.88 16.76 -1.43
CA VAL A 152 -3.37 17.35 -2.68
C VAL A 152 -1.84 17.32 -2.74
N ALA A 153 -1.16 17.68 -1.64
CA ALA A 153 0.30 17.60 -1.57
C ALA A 153 0.80 16.16 -1.75
N ALA A 154 0.18 15.19 -1.08
CA ALA A 154 0.54 13.79 -1.15
C ALA A 154 0.35 13.21 -2.55
N ILE A 155 -0.70 13.61 -3.27
CA ILE A 155 -0.93 13.19 -4.67
C ILE A 155 0.19 13.71 -5.57
N PHE A 156 0.56 15.00 -5.49
CA PHE A 156 1.66 15.53 -6.30
C PHE A 156 3.00 14.85 -5.96
N LEU A 157 3.31 14.69 -4.68
CA LEU A 157 4.54 14.06 -4.22
C LEU A 157 4.59 12.57 -4.59
N GLY A 158 3.48 11.86 -4.45
CA GLY A 158 3.39 10.45 -4.82
C GLY A 158 3.53 10.24 -6.32
N ALA A 159 3.02 11.16 -7.15
CA ALA A 159 3.13 11.07 -8.60
C ALA A 159 4.58 11.29 -9.04
N ALA A 160 5.27 12.24 -8.39
CA ALA A 160 6.70 12.44 -8.58
C ALA A 160 7.50 11.19 -8.14
N ALA A 161 7.17 10.60 -6.98
CA ALA A 161 7.80 9.38 -6.48
C ALA A 161 7.57 8.20 -7.45
N TYR A 162 6.34 8.01 -7.94
CA TYR A 162 6.02 7.02 -8.97
C TYR A 162 6.88 7.20 -10.22
N GLY A 163 7.01 8.44 -10.73
CA GLY A 163 7.87 8.75 -11.88
C GLY A 163 9.34 8.41 -11.63
N LEU A 164 9.86 8.68 -10.44
CA LEU A 164 11.22 8.31 -10.03
C LEU A 164 11.40 6.78 -9.93
N LEU A 165 10.41 6.07 -9.40
CA LEU A 165 10.45 4.60 -9.28
C LEU A 165 10.37 3.93 -10.66
N ALA A 166 9.63 4.53 -11.60
CA ALA A 166 9.52 4.03 -12.95
C ALA A 166 10.86 4.07 -13.72
N VAL A 167 11.78 4.98 -13.41
CA VAL A 167 13.10 5.00 -14.10
C VAL A 167 14.12 4.02 -13.52
N LEU A 168 13.84 3.40 -12.37
CA LEU A 168 14.74 2.43 -11.76
C LEU A 168 14.73 1.08 -12.51
N PRO A 169 15.81 0.29 -12.41
CA PRO A 169 15.81 -1.10 -12.84
C PRO A 169 14.70 -1.93 -12.14
N PRO A 170 14.13 -2.96 -12.78
CA PRO A 170 12.97 -3.69 -12.26
C PRO A 170 13.13 -4.20 -10.82
N MET A 171 14.23 -4.88 -10.51
CA MET A 171 14.45 -5.39 -9.15
C MET A 171 14.58 -4.26 -8.11
N ALA A 172 15.26 -3.17 -8.46
CA ALA A 172 15.42 -2.02 -7.57
C ALA A 172 14.08 -1.30 -7.35
N SER A 173 13.25 -1.22 -8.39
CA SER A 173 11.93 -0.62 -8.31
C SER A 173 10.98 -1.47 -7.45
N GLN A 174 10.97 -2.80 -7.61
CA GLN A 174 10.18 -3.73 -6.80
C GLN A 174 10.51 -3.62 -5.30
N VAL A 175 11.80 -3.62 -4.96
CA VAL A 175 12.25 -3.47 -3.56
C VAL A 175 11.89 -2.10 -3.02
N ALA A 176 12.09 -1.03 -3.81
CA ALA A 176 11.75 0.31 -3.38
C ALA A 176 10.24 0.49 -3.16
N VAL A 177 9.41 -0.06 -4.06
CA VAL A 177 7.95 -0.04 -3.92
C VAL A 177 7.51 -0.82 -2.68
N ALA A 178 8.09 -1.99 -2.41
CA ALA A 178 7.80 -2.75 -1.20
C ALA A 178 8.20 -2.02 0.10
N ALA A 179 9.13 -1.07 0.06
CA ALA A 179 9.53 -0.27 1.22
C ALA A 179 8.58 0.92 1.47
N LEU A 180 7.81 1.37 0.49
CA LEU A 180 6.92 2.54 0.61
C LEU A 180 5.87 2.43 1.74
N PRO A 181 5.25 1.27 2.03
CA PRO A 181 4.34 1.13 3.17
C PRO A 181 5.04 1.37 4.53
N VAL A 182 6.31 0.99 4.63
CA VAL A 182 7.15 1.19 5.83
C VAL A 182 7.46 2.68 6.00
N VAL A 183 7.89 3.34 4.92
CA VAL A 183 8.09 4.80 4.87
C VAL A 183 6.79 5.55 5.20
N SER A 184 5.65 5.06 4.71
CA SER A 184 4.33 5.63 4.98
C SER A 184 4.03 5.66 6.49
N MET A 185 4.41 4.62 7.23
CA MET A 185 4.18 4.55 8.67
C MET A 185 5.29 5.21 9.51
N GLY A 186 6.31 5.78 8.87
CA GLY A 186 7.44 6.42 9.56
C GLY A 186 8.34 5.44 10.31
N ILE A 187 8.39 4.19 9.83
CA ILE A 187 9.25 3.10 10.31
C ILE A 187 10.50 3.04 9.42
#